data_AF-A0A1H3L9A7-F1
#
_entry.id   AF-A0A1H3L9A7-F1
#
_cell.length_a   1.000
_cell.length_b   1.000
_cell.length_c   1.000
_cell.angle_alpha   90.00
_cell.angle_beta   90.00
_cell.angle_gamma   90.00
#
_symmetry.space_group_name_H-M   'P 1'
#
loop_
_entity.id
_entity.type
_entity.pdbx_description
1 polymer ?
#
loop_
_entity_poly.entity_id
_entity_poly.type
_entity_poly.pdbx_seq_one_letter_code
_entity_poly.pdbx_strand_id
1 'polypeptide(L)' 'MARQDTQVAVRIPPELHKQLKEKAVNEERSMSYLINKAVEQFLKQQESAKA' A
#
# COMPACT_ATOMS: atom_id res chain seq x y z
N MET A 1 -10.91 17.08 -16.35
CA MET A 1 -9.66 16.99 -15.57
C MET A 1 -9.13 15.57 -15.68
N ALA A 2 -7.94 15.38 -16.26
CA ALA A 2 -7.28 14.08 -16.22
C ALA A 2 -6.96 13.75 -14.76
N ARG A 3 -7.20 12.51 -14.34
CA ARG A 3 -6.79 12.11 -12.99
C ARG A 3 -5.26 12.14 -12.92
N GLN A 4 -4.71 12.59 -11.79
CA GLN A 4 -3.27 12.71 -11.58
C GLN A 4 -2.64 11.41 -11.04
N ASP A 5 -3.46 10.39 -10.76
CA ASP A 5 -3.01 9.11 -10.24
C ASP A 5 -2.54 8.16 -11.36
N THR A 6 -1.53 7.35 -11.05
CA THR A 6 -1.03 6.31 -11.95
C THR A 6 -1.58 4.96 -11.52
N GLN A 7 -2.18 4.22 -12.45
CA GLN A 7 -2.63 2.86 -12.19
C GLN A 7 -1.44 1.89 -12.24
N VAL A 8 -1.26 1.12 -11.17
CA VAL A 8 -0.18 0.14 -11.05
C VAL A 8 -0.77 -1.26 -10.85
N ALA A 9 -0.29 -2.23 -11.62
CA ALA A 9 -0.59 -3.65 -11.43
C ALA A 9 0.64 -4.35 -10.84
N VAL A 10 0.50 -4.93 -9.65
CA VAL A 10 1.60 -5.60 -8.93
C VAL A 10 1.23 -7.05 -8.68
N ARG A 11 2.21 -7.95 -8.85
CA ARG A 11 2.07 -9.35 -8.45
C ARG A 11 2.50 -9.50 -7.01
N ILE A 12 1.60 -9.94 -6.15
CA ILE A 12 1.89 -10.24 -4.75
C ILE A 12 1.60 -11.72 -4.47
N PRO A 13 2.37 -12.37 -3.57
CA PRO A 13 2.06 -13.71 -3.10
C PRO A 13 0.62 -13.83 -2.59
N PRO A 14 -0.06 -14.96 -2.82
CA PRO A 14 -1.47 -15.13 -2.46
C PRO A 14 -1.72 -14.98 -0.96
N GLU A 15 -0.76 -15.40 -0.14
CA GLU A 15 -0.83 -15.27 1.32
C GLU A 15 -0.84 -13.81 1.76
N LEU A 16 0.03 -12.98 1.17
CA LEU A 16 0.06 -11.54 1.46
C LEU A 16 -1.20 -10.83 0.98
N HIS A 17 -1.75 -11.24 -0.17
CA HIS A 17 -3.04 -10.72 -0.63
C HIS A 17 -4.17 -11.02 0.36
N LYS A 18 -4.21 -12.24 0.90
CA LYS A 18 -5.22 -12.65 1.88
C LYS A 18 -5.14 -11.80 3.15
N GLN A 19 -3.94 -11.66 3.72
CA GLN A 19 -3.72 -10.85 4.91
C GLN A 19 -4.06 -9.37 4.68
N LEU A 20 -3.71 -8.82 3.51
CA LEU A 20 -4.04 -7.44 3.14
C LEU A 20 -5.56 -7.24 3.06
N LYS A 21 -6.29 -8.21 2.49
CA LYS A 21 -7.74 -8.17 2.38
C LYS A 21 -8.41 -8.22 3.75
N GLU A 22 -7.95 -9.08 4.64
CA GLU A 22 -8.46 -9.17 6.02
C GLU A 22 -8.24 -7.85 6.77
N LYS A 23 -7.05 -7.24 6.66
CA LYS A 23 -6.77 -5.91 7.24
C LYS A 23 -7.63 -4.81 6.65
N ALA A 24 -7.83 -4.80 5.33
CA ALA A 24 -8.68 -3.83 4.65
C ALA A 24 -10.12 -3.86 5.18
N VAL A 25 -10.67 -5.06 5.41
CA VAL A 25 -12.00 -5.23 6.02
C VAL A 25 -12.03 -4.71 7.45
N ASN A 26 -11.03 -5.08 8.27
CA ASN A 26 -10.98 -4.68 9.68
C ASN A 26 -10.84 -3.16 9.87
N GLU A 27 -10.13 -2.49 8.98
CA GLU A 27 -9.89 -1.04 9.04
C GLU A 27 -10.93 -0.21 8.28
N GLU A 28 -11.93 -0.84 7.65
CA GLU A 28 -12.91 -0.21 6.75
C GLU A 28 -12.24 0.63 5.63
N ARG A 29 -11.10 0.15 5.14
CA ARG A 29 -10.29 0.82 4.09
C ARG A 29 -10.17 -0.04 2.84
N SER A 30 -9.83 0.60 1.72
CA SER A 30 -9.50 -0.13 0.50
C SER A 30 -8.08 -0.72 0.60
N MET A 31 -7.86 -1.86 -0.05
CA MET A 31 -6.52 -2.45 -0.18
C MET A 31 -5.52 -1.47 -0.82
N SER A 32 -5.96 -0.69 -1.82
CA SER A 32 -5.12 0.33 -2.45
C SER A 32 -4.67 1.42 -1.47
N TYR A 33 -5.53 1.81 -0.53
CA TYR A 33 -5.17 2.77 0.52
C TYR A 33 -4.06 2.22 1.41
N LEU A 34 -4.19 0.95 1.84
CA LEU A 34 -3.19 0.30 2.68
C LEU A 34 -1.84 0.14 1.95
N ILE A 35 -1.87 -0.21 0.66
CA ILE A 35 -0.66 -0.30 -0.16
C ILE A 35 0.02 1.08 -0.26
N ASN A 36 -0.73 2.14 -0.56
CA ASN A 36 -0.16 3.49 -0.65
C ASN A 36 0.46 3.91 0.69
N LYS A 37 -0.21 3.61 1.82
CA LYS A 37 0.33 3.89 3.16
C LYS A 37 1.59 3.11 3.47
N ALA A 38 1.65 1.83 3.09
CA ALA A 38 2.86 1.03 3.26
C ALA A 38 4.02 1.58 2.44
N VAL A 39 3.78 2.04 1.20
CA VAL A 39 4.79 2.68 0.35
C VAL A 39 5.26 4.00 0.97
N GLU A 40 4.35 4.87 1.44
CA GLU A 40 4.71 6.11 2.13
C GLU A 40 5.59 5.84 3.36
N GLN A 41 5.25 4.84 4.17
CA GLN A 41 6.00 4.47 5.38
C GLN A 41 7.39 3.93 5.03
N PHE A 42 7.48 3.06 4.02
CA PHE A 42 8.75 2.50 3.57
C PHE A 42 9.72 3.58 3.09
N LEU A 43 9.24 4.53 2.29
CA LEU A 43 10.06 5.65 1.80
C LEU A 43 10.54 6.54 2.96
N LYS A 44 9.64 6.91 3.88
CA LYS A 44 10.01 7.70 5.08
C LYS A 44 11.05 6.99 5.95
N GLN A 45 10.92 5.68 6.12
CA GLN A 45 11.87 4.90 6.92
C GLN A 45 13.28 4.89 6.29
N GLN A 46 13.37 4.85 4.96
CA GLN A 46 14.67 4.94 4.27
C GLN A 46 15.33 6.31 4.40
N GLU A 47 14.55 7.39 4.44
CA GLU A 47 15.07 8.75 4.64
C GLU A 47 15.62 8.93 6.05
N SER A 48 14.90 8.45 7.07
CA SER A 48 15.34 8.53 8.47
C SER A 48 16.54 7.65 8.80
N ALA A 49 16.74 6.54 8.11
CA ALA A 49 17.88 5.64 8.33
C ALA A 49 19.20 6.13 7.71
N LYS A 50 19.16 7.23 6.92
CA LYS A 50 20.33 7.86 6.31
C LYS A 50 20.79 9.13 7.06
N ALA A 51 20.16 9.44 8.20
CA ALA A 51 20.47 10.60 9.05
C ALA A 51 21.36 10.23 10.25
#